data_AF-J9BZ01-F1
#
_entry.id   AF-J9BZ01-F1
#
_cell.length_a   1.000
_cell.length_b   1.000
_cell.length_c   1.000
_cell.angle_alpha   90.00
_cell.angle_beta   90.00
_cell.angle_gamma   90.00
#
_symmetry.space_group_name_H-M   'P 1'
#
loop_
_entity.id
_entity.type
_entity.pdbx_description
1 polymer ?
#
loop_
_entity_poly.entity_id
_entity_poly.type
_entity_poly.pdbx_seq_one_letter_code
_entity_poly.pdbx_strand_id
1 'polypeptide(L)'
;MTTNRVTGVLTGVLITALIQSSSATTVMVVSFVNAGLLTLTQSIGVIMGANIGTTVTAWLISALGFKVDIAAFALPLLAFAIPFFFSGKSSRKSFGEFVFGFAFLFMGLQNLKTNAPDLGANPDMLAFVQNYTDMGFYPLSYSF
;
A
#
# COMPACT_ATOMS: atom_id res chain seq x y z
N MET A 1 12.36 -21.13 13.94
CA MET A 1 12.99 -19.79 13.74
C MET A 1 11.98 -18.64 13.86
N THR A 2 11.19 -18.57 14.94
CA THR A 2 10.40 -17.38 15.34
C THR A 2 10.06 -17.53 16.83
N THR A 3 10.93 -17.03 17.71
CA THR A 3 10.76 -17.15 19.18
C THR A 3 9.78 -16.10 19.74
N ASN A 4 9.49 -15.04 18.97
CA ASN A 4 8.65 -13.92 19.41
C ASN A 4 7.60 -13.52 18.35
N ARG A 5 6.39 -13.13 18.77
CA ARG A 5 5.29 -12.67 17.91
C ARG A 5 5.74 -11.54 16.96
N VAL A 6 6.57 -10.63 17.46
CA VAL A 6 7.13 -9.51 16.67
C VAL A 6 7.99 -10.00 15.51
N THR A 7 8.83 -11.01 15.73
CA THR A 7 9.64 -11.61 14.65
C THR A 7 8.77 -12.33 13.62
N GLY A 8 7.65 -12.92 14.03
CA GLY A 8 6.68 -13.49 13.08
C GLY A 8 6.07 -12.44 12.16
N VAL A 9 5.66 -11.30 12.73
CA VAL A 9 5.10 -10.18 11.97
C VAL A 9 6.14 -9.59 11.00
N LEU A 10 7.37 -9.33 11.45
CA LEU A 10 8.43 -8.81 10.59
C LEU A 10 8.77 -9.76 9.44
N THR A 11 8.84 -11.06 9.72
CA THR A 11 9.04 -12.08 8.68
C THR A 11 7.88 -12.07 7.67
N GLY A 12 6.64 -11.94 8.13
CA GLY A 12 5.47 -11.78 7.27
C GLY A 12 5.54 -10.55 6.36
N VAL A 13 5.93 -9.40 6.92
CA VAL A 13 6.12 -8.16 6.15
C VAL A 13 7.19 -8.34 5.06
N LEU A 14 8.33 -8.94 5.41
CA LEU A 14 9.43 -9.20 4.46
C LEU A 14 9.01 -10.17 3.35
N ILE A 15 8.33 -11.25 3.72
CA ILE A 15 7.83 -12.24 2.76
C ILE A 15 6.86 -11.56 1.77
N THR A 16 5.90 -10.77 2.25
CA THR A 16 4.98 -10.03 1.38
C THR A 16 5.71 -9.07 0.47
N ALA A 17 6.73 -8.35 0.98
CA ALA A 17 7.49 -7.42 0.16
C ALA A 17 8.22 -8.11 -1.01
N LEU A 18 8.71 -9.34 -0.79
CA LEU A 18 9.42 -10.13 -1.79
C LEU A 18 8.48 -10.84 -2.78
N ILE A 19 7.42 -11.46 -2.25
CA ILE A 19 6.51 -12.29 -3.06
C ILE A 19 5.45 -11.44 -3.76
N GLN A 20 5.04 -10.29 -3.20
CA GLN A 20 4.01 -9.36 -3.70
C GLN A 20 2.64 -9.98 -4.01
N SER A 21 2.46 -11.28 -3.75
CA SER A 21 1.25 -12.05 -3.99
C SER A 21 0.74 -12.62 -2.68
N SER A 22 -0.43 -12.14 -2.23
CA SER A 22 -1.07 -12.60 -0.99
C SER A 22 -1.46 -14.07 -1.07
N SER A 23 -1.90 -14.55 -2.24
CA SER A 23 -2.27 -15.95 -2.47
C SER A 23 -1.04 -16.85 -2.40
N ALA A 24 0.06 -16.48 -3.05
CA ALA A 24 1.31 -17.26 -2.99
C ALA A 24 1.90 -17.28 -1.57
N THR A 25 1.82 -16.15 -0.85
CA THR A 25 2.27 -16.04 0.54
C THR A 25 1.50 -16.99 1.45
N THR A 26 0.17 -17.04 1.31
CA THR A 26 -0.67 -17.95 2.11
C THR A 26 -0.35 -19.40 1.83
N VAL A 27 -0.25 -19.79 0.55
CA VAL A 27 0.10 -21.16 0.14
C VAL A 27 1.46 -21.57 0.74
N MET A 28 2.46 -20.70 0.65
CA MET A 28 3.79 -20.96 1.20
C MET A 28 3.76 -21.17 2.72
N VAL A 29 3.04 -20.33 3.46
CA VAL A 29 2.93 -20.46 4.92
C VAL A 29 2.23 -21.77 5.30
N VAL A 30 1.17 -22.15 4.58
CA VAL A 30 0.50 -23.45 4.76
C VAL A 30 1.46 -24.61 4.47
N SER A 31 2.26 -24.52 3.40
CA SER A 31 3.29 -25.53 3.09
C SER A 31 4.35 -25.66 4.18
N PHE A 32 4.79 -24.56 4.79
CA PHE A 32 5.76 -24.59 5.88
C PHE A 32 5.19 -25.16 7.18
N VAL A 33 3.90 -24.96 7.45
CA VAL A 33 3.23 -25.63 8.57
C VAL A 33 3.14 -27.13 8.31
N ASN A 34 2.75 -27.54 7.10
CA ASN A 34 2.67 -28.95 6.74
C ASN A 34 4.03 -29.66 6.78
N ALA A 35 5.11 -28.95 6.41
CA ALA A 35 6.49 -29.45 6.49
C ALA A 35 7.07 -29.44 7.92
N GLY A 36 6.32 -28.98 8.93
CA GLY A 36 6.80 -28.87 10.31
C GLY A 36 7.83 -27.76 10.55
N LEU A 37 8.05 -26.88 9.57
CA LEU A 37 9.01 -25.77 9.66
C LEU A 37 8.46 -24.59 10.49
N LEU A 38 7.14 -24.45 10.55
CA LEU A 38 6.42 -23.48 11.35
C LEU A 38 5.31 -24.16 12.15
N THR A 39 5.11 -23.74 13.39
CA THR A 39 3.90 -24.12 14.14
C THR A 39 2.70 -23.29 13.69
N LEU A 40 1.48 -23.79 13.94
CA LEU A 40 0.25 -23.05 13.66
C LEU A 40 0.22 -21.69 14.37
N THR A 41 0.77 -21.60 15.58
CA THR A 41 0.86 -20.33 16.32
C THR A 41 1.84 -19.35 15.65
N GLN A 42 2.94 -19.85 15.09
CA GLN A 42 3.91 -19.03 14.37
C GLN A 42 3.36 -18.55 13.02
N SER A 43 2.61 -19.39 12.31
CA SER A 43 2.01 -19.02 11.02
C SER A 43 1.01 -17.88 11.15
N ILE A 44 0.23 -17.81 12.23
CA ILE A 44 -0.68 -16.68 12.51
C ILE A 44 0.10 -15.36 12.55
N GLY A 45 1.25 -15.33 13.23
CA GLY A 45 2.10 -14.13 13.28
C GLY A 45 2.63 -13.73 11.91
N VAL A 46 3.03 -14.70 11.09
CA VAL A 46 3.51 -14.47 9.72
C VAL A 46 2.38 -13.95 8.82
N ILE A 47 1.17 -14.52 8.90
CA ILE A 47 0.01 -14.07 8.11
C ILE A 47 -0.43 -12.66 8.52
N MET A 48 -0.46 -12.36 9.82
CA MET A 48 -0.76 -10.99 10.29
C MET A 48 0.29 -9.99 9.80
N GLY A 49 1.57 -10.37 9.84
CA GLY A 49 2.64 -9.59 9.24
C GLY A 49 2.50 -9.40 7.74
N ALA A 50 2.09 -10.45 7.03
CA ALA A 50 1.89 -10.40 5.59
C ALA A 50 0.79 -9.41 5.19
N ASN A 51 -0.32 -9.36 5.94
CA ASN A 51 -1.41 -8.40 5.77
C ASN A 51 -1.00 -6.95 6.14
N ILE A 52 -0.17 -6.78 7.17
CA ILE A 52 0.38 -5.45 7.48
C ILE A 52 1.31 -4.99 6.35
N GLY A 53 2.11 -5.89 5.79
CA GLY A 53 3.06 -5.59 4.72
C GLY A 53 2.41 -5.00 3.46
N THR A 54 1.23 -5.50 3.05
CA THR A 54 0.51 -4.94 1.90
C THR A 54 0.05 -3.49 2.15
N THR A 55 -0.28 -3.15 3.41
CA THR A 55 -0.68 -1.80 3.81
C THR A 55 0.51 -0.85 3.88
N VAL A 56 1.68 -1.33 4.33
CA VAL A 56 2.92 -0.53 4.37
C VAL A 56 3.31 -0.05 2.98
N THR A 57 3.14 -0.87 1.94
CA THR A 57 3.37 -0.45 0.54
C THR A 57 2.47 0.72 0.14
N ALA A 58 1.17 0.67 0.46
CA ALA A 58 0.24 1.76 0.16
C ALA A 58 0.58 3.05 0.94
N TRP A 59 0.99 2.90 2.19
CA TRP A 59 1.45 4.03 3.01
C TRP A 59 2.73 4.66 2.48
N LEU A 60 3.70 3.86 2.02
CA LEU A 60 4.92 4.36 1.38
C LEU A 60 4.58 5.16 0.12
N ILE A 61 3.68 4.64 -0.72
CA ILE A 61 3.21 5.34 -1.92
C ILE A 61 2.53 6.65 -1.54
N SER A 62 1.64 6.66 -0.55
CA SER A 62 0.96 7.88 -0.09
C SER A 62 1.94 8.91 0.48
N ALA A 63 2.81 8.49 1.41
CA ALA A 63 3.74 9.38 2.10
C ALA A 63 4.79 10.01 1.16
N LEU A 64 5.34 9.22 0.23
CA LEU A 64 6.30 9.71 -0.76
C LEU A 64 5.59 10.48 -1.88
N GLY A 65 4.37 10.07 -2.20
CA GLY A 65 3.64 10.47 -3.38
C GLY A 65 2.93 11.81 -3.36
N PHE A 66 2.49 12.26 -2.18
CA PHE A 66 1.70 13.49 -2.06
C PHE A 66 2.56 14.73 -1.72
N LYS A 67 3.80 14.55 -1.24
CA LYS A 67 4.69 15.66 -0.82
C LYS A 67 5.68 16.12 -1.89
N VAL A 68 6.04 15.26 -2.83
CA VAL A 68 6.86 15.62 -3.99
C VAL A 68 5.92 15.72 -5.17
N ASP A 69 6.11 16.70 -6.06
CA ASP A 69 5.41 16.78 -7.34
C ASP A 69 5.91 15.66 -8.29
N ILE A 70 5.83 14.41 -7.81
CA ILE A 70 6.25 13.20 -8.50
C ILE A 70 5.51 13.05 -9.81
N ALA A 71 4.36 13.67 -9.94
CA ALA A 71 3.63 13.73 -11.18
C ALA A 71 4.39 14.51 -12.27
N ALA A 72 5.11 15.59 -11.92
CA ALA A 72 6.04 16.26 -12.85
C ALA A 72 7.24 15.38 -13.22
N PHE A 73 7.65 14.48 -12.32
CA PHE A 73 8.71 13.49 -12.58
C PHE A 73 8.20 12.18 -13.20
N ALA A 74 6.89 11.98 -13.31
CA ALA A 74 6.31 10.72 -13.80
C ALA A 74 6.63 10.50 -15.28
N LEU A 75 6.57 11.56 -16.10
CA LEU A 75 6.95 11.51 -17.50
C LEU A 75 8.43 11.13 -17.73
N PRO A 76 9.42 11.79 -17.09
CA PRO A 76 10.82 11.38 -17.23
C PRO A 76 11.09 10.00 -16.61
N LEU A 77 10.41 9.60 -15.52
CA LEU A 77 10.50 8.23 -14.99
C LEU A 77 10.01 7.19 -16.00
N LEU A 78 8.87 7.42 -16.66
CA LEU A 78 8.33 6.52 -17.69
C LEU A 78 9.30 6.40 -18.85
N ALA A 79 9.84 7.52 -19.34
CA ALA A 79 10.83 7.53 -20.41
C ALA A 79 12.09 6.71 -20.03
N PHE A 80 12.54 6.81 -18.79
CA PHE A 80 13.66 6.02 -18.27
C PHE A 80 13.31 4.53 -18.08
N ALA A 81 12.07 4.19 -17.73
CA ALA A 81 11.62 2.83 -17.49
C ALA A 81 11.47 2.00 -18.78
N ILE A 82 11.08 2.64 -19.89
CA ILE A 82 10.80 1.98 -21.18
C ILE A 82 11.98 1.10 -21.66
N PRO A 83 13.24 1.58 -21.72
CA PRO A 83 14.38 0.74 -22.11
C PRO A 83 14.58 -0.51 -21.23
N PHE A 84 14.28 -0.42 -19.93
CA PHE A 84 14.41 -1.52 -19.00
C PHE A 84 13.25 -2.50 -19.09
N PHE A 85 12.04 -2.01 -19.38
CA PHE A 85 10.83 -2.81 -19.59
C PHE A 85 10.98 -3.81 -20.75
N PHE A 86 11.67 -3.41 -21.82
CA PHE A 86 11.96 -4.28 -22.98
C PHE A 86 13.27 -5.07 -22.85
N SER A 87 13.91 -5.07 -21.68
CA SER A 87 15.16 -5.82 -21.49
C SER A 87 14.92 -7.33 -21.41
N GLY A 88 15.72 -8.12 -22.14
CA GLY A 88 15.65 -9.59 -22.09
C GLY A 88 16.12 -10.20 -20.75
N LYS A 89 16.79 -9.43 -19.88
CA LYS A 89 17.21 -9.90 -18.55
C LYS A 89 16.07 -9.69 -17.54
N SER A 90 15.59 -10.78 -16.94
CA SER A 90 14.48 -10.79 -15.97
C SER A 90 14.63 -9.76 -14.84
N SER A 91 15.81 -9.63 -14.23
CA SER A 91 16.02 -8.65 -13.14
C SER A 91 15.90 -7.18 -13.59
N ARG A 92 16.42 -6.85 -14.79
CA ARG A 92 16.30 -5.49 -15.35
C ARG A 92 14.87 -5.19 -15.77
N LYS A 93 14.19 -6.18 -16.34
CA LYS A 93 12.78 -6.12 -16.72
C LYS A 93 11.89 -5.83 -15.52
N SER A 94 12.05 -6.59 -14.43
CA SER A 94 11.26 -6.38 -13.21
C SER A 94 11.47 -5.00 -12.58
N PHE A 95 12.70 -4.48 -12.62
CA PHE A 95 12.95 -3.11 -12.19
C PHE A 95 12.25 -2.08 -13.10
N GLY A 96 12.30 -2.27 -14.42
CA GLY A 96 11.58 -1.43 -15.38
C GLY A 96 10.06 -1.46 -15.19
N GLU A 97 9.47 -2.64 -14.99
CA GLU A 97 8.04 -2.83 -14.70
C GLU A 97 7.63 -2.14 -13.40
N PHE A 98 8.45 -2.23 -12.35
CA PHE A 98 8.22 -1.54 -11.08
C PHE A 98 8.23 -0.02 -11.25
N VAL A 99 9.27 0.54 -11.89
CA VAL A 99 9.40 1.99 -12.11
C VAL A 99 8.28 2.50 -13.02
N PHE A 100 7.91 1.75 -14.07
CA PHE A 100 6.82 2.08 -14.97
C PHE A 100 5.46 2.11 -14.25
N GLY A 101 5.14 1.05 -13.49
CA GLY A 101 3.90 0.95 -12.73
C GLY A 101 3.79 2.04 -11.66
N PHE A 102 4.90 2.35 -10.99
CA PHE A 102 4.97 3.45 -10.03
C PHE A 102 4.67 4.80 -10.69
N ALA A 103 5.33 5.13 -11.81
CA ALA A 103 5.11 6.39 -12.50
C ALA A 103 3.69 6.53 -13.07
N PHE A 104 3.12 5.43 -13.59
CA PHE A 104 1.75 5.41 -14.11
C PHE A 104 0.71 5.60 -13.01
N LEU A 105 0.91 4.98 -11.84
CA LEU A 105 0.06 5.19 -10.66
C LEU A 105 0.05 6.65 -10.23
N PHE A 106 1.21 7.30 -10.20
CA PHE A 106 1.31 8.71 -9.83
C PHE A 106 0.66 9.67 -10.81
N MET A 107 0.83 9.42 -12.10
CA MET A 107 0.11 10.15 -13.13
C MET A 107 -1.42 10.00 -12.95
N GLY A 108 -1.90 8.79 -12.64
CA GLY A 108 -3.30 8.55 -12.30
C GLY A 108 -3.78 9.33 -11.08
N LEU A 109 -3.00 9.34 -9.99
CA LEU A 109 -3.30 10.10 -8.78
C LEU A 109 -3.35 11.61 -9.02
N GLN A 110 -2.47 12.16 -9.87
CA GLN A 110 -2.53 13.57 -10.24
C GLN A 110 -3.81 13.90 -11.01
N ASN A 111 -4.20 13.05 -11.97
CA ASN A 111 -5.44 13.23 -12.71
C ASN A 111 -6.66 13.16 -11.79
N LEU A 112 -6.65 12.28 -10.77
CA LEU A 112 -7.69 12.24 -9.75
C LEU A 112 -7.70 13.51 -8.90
N LYS A 113 -6.54 14.04 -8.49
CA LYS A 113 -6.42 15.27 -7.71
C LYS A 113 -6.93 16.50 -8.48
N THR A 114 -6.60 16.64 -9.75
CA THR A 114 -6.98 17.81 -10.58
C THR A 114 -8.47 17.81 -10.91
N ASN A 115 -9.08 16.63 -11.09
CA ASN A 115 -10.50 16.50 -11.42
C ASN A 115 -11.40 16.30 -10.20
N ALA A 116 -10.82 16.08 -9.02
CA ALA A 116 -11.60 16.04 -7.79
C ALA A 116 -12.21 17.41 -7.53
N PRO A 117 -13.52 17.50 -7.22
CA PRO A 117 -14.16 18.76 -6.87
C PRO A 117 -13.43 19.38 -5.68
N ASP A 118 -13.05 20.64 -5.80
CA ASP A 118 -12.40 21.37 -4.72
C ASP A 118 -13.39 21.48 -3.55
N LEU A 119 -13.10 20.72 -2.50
CA LEU A 119 -13.92 20.64 -1.30
C LEU A 119 -14.03 21.99 -0.58
N GLY A 120 -13.09 22.92 -0.81
CA GLY A 120 -13.15 24.28 -0.28
C GLY A 120 -14.06 25.22 -1.09
N ALA A 121 -14.34 24.89 -2.35
CA ALA A 121 -15.12 25.74 -3.26
C ALA A 121 -16.61 25.35 -3.34
N ASN A 122 -17.01 24.22 -2.75
CA ASN A 122 -18.39 23.75 -2.78
C ASN A 122 -19.06 23.85 -1.40
N PRO A 123 -19.87 24.91 -1.15
CA PRO A 123 -20.51 25.14 0.14
C PRO A 123 -21.43 24.00 0.59
N ASP A 124 -22.02 23.24 -0.35
CA ASP A 124 -22.87 22.08 -0.04
C ASP A 124 -22.05 20.89 0.49
N MET A 125 -20.83 20.70 -0.02
CA MET A 125 -19.90 19.68 0.47
C MET A 125 -19.31 20.06 1.83
N LEU A 126 -19.02 21.34 2.06
CA LEU A 126 -18.61 21.85 3.37
C LEU A 126 -19.73 21.67 4.40
N ALA A 127 -20.98 21.98 4.04
CA ALA A 127 -22.14 21.76 4.90
C ALA A 127 -22.38 20.26 5.17
N PHE A 128 -22.17 19.39 4.18
CA PHE A 128 -22.23 17.94 4.36
C PHE A 128 -21.14 17.43 5.30
N VAL A 129 -19.88 17.86 5.13
CA VAL A 129 -18.76 17.48 6.00
C VAL A 129 -18.90 18.05 7.41
N GLN A 130 -19.40 19.29 7.56
CA GLN A 130 -19.72 19.90 8.86
C GLN A 130 -20.82 19.10 9.57
N ASN A 131 -21.93 18.82 8.89
CA ASN A 131 -22.99 17.94 9.44
C ASN A 131 -22.45 16.55 9.82
N TYR A 132 -21.57 15.94 9.02
CA TYR A 132 -20.98 14.64 9.33
C TYR A 132 -19.97 14.70 10.50
N THR A 133 -19.27 15.82 10.66
CA THR A 133 -18.33 16.08 11.76
C THR A 133 -19.08 16.35 13.07
N ASP A 134 -20.19 17.09 12.99
CA ASP A 134 -21.09 17.39 14.12
C ASP A 134 -21.87 16.15 14.59
N MET A 135 -22.08 15.16 13.72
CA MET A 135 -22.64 13.84 14.09
C MET A 135 -21.64 12.94 14.84
N GLY A 136 -20.33 13.24 14.79
CA GLY A 136 -19.27 12.44 15.41
C GLY A 136 -18.82 12.90 16.80
N PHE A 137 -19.11 14.15 17.17
CA PHE A 137 -18.93 14.70 18.51
C PHE A 137 -20.30 14.99 19.12
N TYR A 138 -20.95 13.94 19.63
CA TYR A 138 -22.33 13.99 20.15
C TYR A 138 -22.72 15.30 20.87
N PRO A 139 -23.99 15.74 20.75
CA PRO A 139 -24.63 16.62 21.72
C PRO A 139 -24.78 15.87 23.06
N LEU A 140 -23.68 15.73 23.81
CA LEU A 140 -23.64 15.14 25.16
C LEU A 140 -23.73 16.19 26.27
N SER A 141 -24.20 17.41 25.97
CA SER A 141 -24.24 18.50 26.96
C SER A 141 -25.63 19.01 27.36
N TYR A 142 -26.74 18.41 26.91
CA TYR A 142 -28.09 18.84 27.35
C TYR A 142 -29.04 17.66 27.58
N SER A 143 -28.96 17.07 28.78
CA SER A 143 -30.08 16.39 29.45
C SER A 143 -29.75 16.25 30.95
N PHE A 144 -29.82 17.38 31.65
CA PHE A 144 -30.33 17.53 33.00
C PHE A 144 -31.23 18.77 33.01
#